data_AF-A0A438H347-F1
#
_entry.id   AF-A0A438H347-F1
#
_cell.length_a   1.000
_cell.length_b   1.000
_cell.length_c   1.000
_cell.angle_alpha   90.00
_cell.angle_beta   90.00
_cell.angle_gamma   90.00
#
_symmetry.space_group_name_H-M   'P 1'
#
loop_
_entity.id
_entity.type
_entity.pdbx_description
1 polymer ?
#
loop_
_entity_poly.entity_id
_entity_poly.type
_entity_poly.pdbx_seq_one_letter_code
_entity_poly.pdbx_strand_id
1 'polypeptide(L)'
;MGVELATDRAGFHEMEEVNFSDSELVYHVRHALQSVPLGDSDSYDQLIGVLHHKERLAPDEVALLVTSLKALSGAVSCIDMVHHKSLLSSIFGMSLWNYGPDVMDALLELILSLAASSGNYLDCSLDMLVSNFMPPYSLLDFLKQPRGLARKDQVLSRVHSTLKDIADLVPLAPSRLVPIVIQRMPNVFTKEPLIMIYVENMLRLEGGAIRELVGNMMLVALMDRLVDLDVEIAWEEVLQDDCSKGIFEMELEDMEEPADDVENDGGEV
;
A
#
# COMPACT_ATOMS: atom_id res chain seq x y z
N MET A 1 31.09 43.71 -59.15
CA MET A 1 30.54 42.36 -59.44
C MET A 1 31.06 41.48 -58.32
N GLY A 2 30.34 41.16 -57.26
CA GLY A 2 28.94 40.72 -57.17
C GLY A 2 28.94 39.18 -57.07
N VAL A 3 28.18 38.63 -56.11
CA VAL A 3 27.79 37.20 -55.93
C VAL A 3 28.80 36.36 -55.11
N GLU A 4 28.48 35.58 -54.07
CA GLU A 4 27.29 35.32 -53.23
C GLU A 4 27.80 34.62 -51.95
N LEU A 5 27.17 34.90 -50.80
CA LEU A 5 27.38 34.16 -49.56
C LEU A 5 26.58 32.87 -49.63
N ALA A 6 27.26 31.71 -49.59
CA ALA A 6 26.62 30.43 -49.39
C ALA A 6 26.09 30.35 -47.96
N THR A 7 24.80 30.68 -47.79
CA THR A 7 24.03 30.30 -46.60
C THR A 7 23.75 28.81 -46.70
N ASP A 8 24.59 28.01 -46.04
CA ASP A 8 24.28 26.60 -45.76
C ASP A 8 23.08 26.59 -44.80
N ARG A 9 21.92 26.31 -45.39
CA ARG A 9 20.64 26.20 -44.71
C ARG A 9 20.68 24.87 -43.96
N ALA A 10 21.15 24.90 -42.71
CA ALA A 10 20.94 23.83 -41.76
C ALA A 10 19.43 23.56 -41.71
N GLY A 11 19.01 22.45 -42.31
CA GLY A 11 17.66 21.92 -42.18
C GLY A 11 17.48 21.53 -40.73
N PHE A 12 16.92 22.44 -39.93
CA PHE A 12 16.19 22.07 -38.73
C PHE A 12 15.02 21.23 -39.22
N HIS A 13 15.21 19.91 -39.15
CA HIS A 13 14.12 18.96 -39.20
C HIS A 13 13.27 19.29 -37.97
N GLU A 14 12.24 20.12 -38.16
CA GLU A 14 11.14 20.21 -37.22
C GLU A 14 10.67 18.76 -37.01
N MET A 15 10.98 18.21 -35.84
CA MET A 15 10.25 17.06 -35.35
C MET A 15 8.83 17.59 -35.18
N GLU A 16 7.90 17.09 -36.00
CA GLU A 16 6.48 17.27 -35.73
C GLU A 16 6.22 16.67 -34.35
N GLU A 17 6.26 17.51 -33.31
CA GLU A 17 5.59 17.23 -32.05
C GLU A 17 4.11 17.16 -32.39
N VAL A 18 3.66 15.96 -32.78
CA VAL A 18 2.24 15.67 -32.97
C VAL A 18 1.62 15.72 -31.58
N ASN A 19 1.22 16.92 -31.18
CA ASN A 19 0.41 17.18 -30.00
C ASN A 19 -0.98 16.64 -30.28
N PHE A 20 -1.16 15.33 -30.07
CA PHE A 20 -2.48 14.71 -30.10
C PHE A 20 -3.35 15.35 -29.01
N SER A 21 -4.57 15.74 -29.38
CA SER A 21 -5.56 16.20 -28.40
C SER A 21 -5.94 15.06 -27.44
N ASP A 22 -6.26 15.37 -26.18
CA ASP A 22 -6.75 14.41 -25.18
C ASP A 22 -7.91 13.55 -25.73
N SER A 23 -8.76 14.12 -26.59
CA SER A 23 -9.87 13.42 -27.25
C SER A 23 -9.41 12.41 -28.30
N GLU A 24 -8.34 12.70 -29.03
CA GLU A 24 -7.77 11.84 -30.06
C GLU A 24 -7.06 10.65 -29.40
N LEU A 25 -6.34 10.90 -28.30
CA LEU A 25 -5.68 9.87 -27.50
C LEU A 25 -6.69 8.86 -26.93
N VAL A 26 -7.82 9.34 -26.39
CA VAL A 26 -8.91 8.45 -25.94
C VAL A 26 -9.47 7.62 -27.10
N TYR A 27 -9.62 8.21 -28.28
CA TYR A 27 -10.09 7.48 -29.46
C TYR A 27 -9.09 6.40 -29.89
N HIS A 28 -7.79 6.71 -29.90
CA HIS A 28 -6.72 5.75 -30.20
C HIS A 28 -6.70 4.59 -29.21
N VAL A 29 -6.81 4.87 -27.90
CA VAL A 29 -6.87 3.82 -26.87
C VAL A 29 -8.13 2.97 -27.01
N ARG A 30 -9.31 3.56 -27.28
CA ARG A 30 -10.53 2.78 -27.54
C ARG A 30 -10.38 1.90 -28.77
N HIS A 31 -9.82 2.42 -29.85
CA HIS A 31 -9.58 1.65 -31.07
C HIS A 31 -8.63 0.48 -30.79
N ALA A 32 -7.52 0.72 -30.07
CA ALA A 32 -6.59 -0.34 -29.69
C ALA A 32 -7.27 -1.43 -28.85
N LEU A 33 -8.11 -1.07 -27.88
CA LEU A 33 -8.87 -2.05 -27.07
C LEU A 33 -9.92 -2.82 -27.90
N GLN A 34 -10.55 -2.17 -28.88
CA GLN A 34 -11.55 -2.81 -29.76
C GLN A 34 -10.92 -3.71 -30.84
N SER A 35 -9.65 -3.47 -31.17
CA SER A 35 -8.88 -4.30 -32.11
C SER A 35 -8.42 -5.63 -31.52
N VAL A 36 -8.27 -5.74 -30.18
CA VAL A 36 -7.80 -6.97 -29.52
C VAL A 36 -8.70 -8.18 -29.81
N PRO A 37 -10.05 -8.10 -29.72
CA PRO A 37 -10.93 -9.21 -30.13
C PRO A 37 -10.88 -9.53 -31.63
N LEU A 38 -10.44 -8.58 -32.46
CA LEU A 38 -10.28 -8.74 -33.91
C LEU A 38 -8.93 -9.38 -34.30
N GLY A 39 -8.05 -9.61 -33.33
CA GLY A 39 -6.76 -10.27 -33.51
C GLY A 39 -5.59 -9.33 -33.82
N ASP A 40 -5.80 -8.01 -33.77
CA ASP A 40 -4.75 -7.00 -33.90
C ASP A 40 -4.37 -6.46 -32.51
N SER A 41 -3.25 -6.94 -31.98
CA SER A 41 -2.77 -6.60 -30.63
C SER A 41 -1.57 -5.65 -30.61
N ASP A 42 -1.04 -5.22 -31.76
CA ASP A 42 0.24 -4.48 -31.80
C ASP A 42 0.16 -3.16 -31.01
N SER A 43 -0.93 -2.40 -31.20
CA SER A 43 -1.17 -1.15 -30.46
C SER A 43 -1.46 -1.38 -28.97
N TYR A 44 -2.07 -2.51 -28.64
CA TYR A 44 -2.36 -2.90 -27.26
C TYR A 44 -1.10 -3.36 -26.51
N ASP A 45 -0.22 -4.10 -27.19
CA ASP A 45 1.06 -4.55 -26.66
C ASP A 45 2.01 -3.36 -26.44
N GLN A 46 1.96 -2.35 -27.32
CA GLN A 46 2.68 -1.09 -27.11
C GLN A 46 2.18 -0.36 -25.85
N LEU A 47 0.86 -0.30 -25.63
CA LEU A 47 0.26 0.31 -24.44
C LEU A 47 0.66 -0.43 -23.16
N ILE A 48 0.68 -1.77 -23.19
CA ILE A 48 1.18 -2.59 -22.08
C ILE A 48 2.66 -2.30 -21.83
N GLY A 49 3.46 -2.15 -22.89
CA GLY A 49 4.85 -1.75 -22.81
C GLY A 49 5.04 -0.48 -21.98
N VAL A 50 4.26 0.57 -22.25
CA VAL A 50 4.27 1.83 -21.49
C VAL A 50 4.00 1.61 -20.00
N LEU A 51 3.07 0.71 -19.65
CA LEU A 51 2.67 0.43 -18.26
C LEU A 51 3.69 -0.45 -17.49
N HIS A 52 4.53 -1.20 -18.19
CA HIS A 52 5.48 -2.13 -17.55
C HIS A 52 6.81 -1.53 -17.12
N HIS A 53 7.03 -0.22 -17.31
CA HIS A 53 8.27 0.44 -16.92
C HIS A 53 8.42 0.48 -15.39
N LYS A 54 9.31 -0.36 -14.85
CA LYS A 54 9.61 -0.47 -13.40
C LYS A 54 10.82 0.37 -12.97
N GLU A 55 11.48 1.06 -13.89
CA GLU A 55 12.68 1.87 -13.64
C GLU A 55 12.36 3.36 -13.51
N ARG A 56 13.39 4.17 -13.17
CA ARG A 56 13.24 5.62 -13.06
C ARG A 56 12.85 6.19 -14.43
N LEU A 57 11.57 6.48 -14.58
CA LEU A 57 11.00 7.08 -15.78
C LEU A 57 11.64 8.45 -16.05
N ALA A 58 12.02 8.69 -17.31
CA ALA A 58 12.35 10.02 -17.79
C ALA A 58 11.10 10.92 -17.77
N PRO A 59 11.25 12.26 -17.73
CA PRO A 59 10.10 13.17 -17.71
C PRO A 59 9.09 12.93 -18.84
N ASP A 60 9.59 12.61 -20.04
CA ASP A 60 8.75 12.34 -21.22
C ASP A 60 7.98 11.02 -21.09
N GLU A 61 8.60 10.00 -20.49
CA GLU A 61 7.97 8.71 -20.21
C GLU A 61 6.89 8.83 -19.12
N VAL A 62 7.12 9.70 -18.12
CA VAL A 62 6.11 10.05 -17.12
C VAL A 62 4.92 10.73 -17.79
N ALA A 63 5.15 11.69 -18.68
CA ALA A 63 4.08 12.37 -19.42
C ALA A 63 3.28 11.38 -20.27
N LEU A 64 3.96 10.46 -20.97
CA LEU A 64 3.32 9.42 -21.76
C LEU A 64 2.48 8.47 -20.89
N LEU A 65 3.00 8.07 -19.73
CA LEU A 65 2.29 7.22 -18.78
C LEU A 65 1.03 7.90 -18.23
N VAL A 66 1.15 9.15 -17.76
CA VAL A 66 0.00 9.95 -17.27
C VAL A 66 -1.07 10.09 -18.34
N THR A 67 -0.65 10.43 -19.56
CA THR A 67 -1.55 10.61 -20.70
C THR A 67 -2.26 9.31 -21.06
N SER A 68 -1.52 8.19 -21.06
CA SER A 68 -2.07 6.86 -21.33
C SER A 68 -3.08 6.42 -20.25
N LEU A 69 -2.78 6.66 -18.97
CA LEU A 69 -3.68 6.34 -17.85
C LEU A 69 -4.97 7.16 -17.91
N LYS A 70 -4.88 8.46 -18.21
CA LYS A 70 -6.05 9.33 -18.40
C LYS A 70 -6.89 8.92 -19.60
N ALA A 71 -6.24 8.59 -20.72
CA ALA A 71 -6.92 8.09 -21.91
C ALA A 71 -7.65 6.77 -21.63
N LEU A 72 -7.02 5.87 -20.86
CA LEU A 72 -7.63 4.63 -20.36
C LEU A 72 -8.84 4.90 -19.46
N SER A 73 -8.78 5.91 -18.59
CA SER A 73 -9.91 6.31 -17.73
C SER A 73 -11.12 6.74 -18.57
N GLY A 74 -10.88 7.46 -19.67
CA GLY A 74 -11.91 7.82 -20.65
C GLY A 74 -12.38 6.69 -21.59
N ALA A 75 -11.73 5.53 -21.52
CA ALA A 75 -11.99 4.35 -22.36
C ALA A 75 -12.40 3.11 -21.56
N VAL A 76 -12.68 3.23 -20.26
CA VAL A 76 -13.01 2.12 -19.36
C VAL A 76 -14.16 1.25 -19.87
N SER A 77 -15.14 1.85 -20.57
CA SER A 77 -16.27 1.12 -21.17
C SER A 77 -15.86 0.08 -22.22
N CYS A 78 -14.66 0.21 -22.80
CA CYS A 78 -14.11 -0.71 -23.78
C CYS A 78 -13.20 -1.78 -23.16
N ILE A 79 -12.95 -1.72 -21.85
CA ILE A 79 -12.10 -2.68 -21.16
C ILE A 79 -12.93 -3.90 -20.78
N ASP A 80 -12.50 -5.08 -21.21
CA ASP A 80 -13.09 -6.37 -20.89
C ASP A 80 -12.13 -7.25 -20.08
N MET A 81 -12.64 -7.95 -19.07
CA MET A 81 -11.84 -8.80 -18.18
C MET A 81 -11.17 -9.98 -18.87
N VAL A 82 -11.79 -10.52 -19.93
CA VAL A 82 -11.29 -11.71 -20.63
C VAL A 82 -10.23 -11.32 -21.63
N HIS A 83 -10.49 -10.29 -22.43
CA HIS A 83 -9.61 -9.87 -23.52
C HIS A 83 -8.43 -9.02 -23.02
N HIS A 84 -8.61 -8.23 -21.96
CA HIS A 84 -7.60 -7.27 -21.48
C HIS A 84 -6.94 -7.66 -20.17
N LYS A 85 -6.83 -8.97 -19.89
CA LYS A 85 -6.26 -9.48 -18.63
C LYS A 85 -4.82 -8.98 -18.36
N SER A 86 -3.98 -8.90 -19.39
CA SER A 86 -2.58 -8.44 -19.25
C SER A 86 -2.51 -6.95 -18.85
N LEU A 87 -3.31 -6.12 -19.52
CA LEU A 87 -3.45 -4.70 -19.20
C LEU A 87 -3.93 -4.51 -17.76
N LEU A 88 -5.01 -5.19 -17.37
CA LEU A 88 -5.56 -5.11 -16.01
C LEU A 88 -4.55 -5.59 -14.96
N SER A 89 -3.85 -6.69 -15.22
CA SER A 89 -2.78 -7.18 -14.33
C SER A 89 -1.64 -6.18 -14.17
N SER A 90 -1.34 -5.42 -15.23
CA SER A 90 -0.31 -4.38 -15.20
C SER A 90 -0.77 -3.19 -14.35
N ILE A 91 -1.98 -2.69 -14.59
CA ILE A 91 -2.59 -1.58 -13.86
C ILE A 91 -2.73 -1.92 -12.36
N PHE A 92 -3.33 -3.06 -12.03
CA PHE A 92 -3.51 -3.45 -10.62
C PHE A 92 -2.20 -3.84 -9.92
N GLY A 93 -1.15 -4.15 -10.67
CA GLY A 93 0.19 -4.40 -10.15
C GLY A 93 1.03 -3.15 -9.88
N MET A 94 0.57 -1.96 -10.28
CA MET A 94 1.27 -0.71 -10.02
C MET A 94 1.23 -0.34 -8.53
N SER A 95 2.38 0.05 -7.98
CA SER A 95 2.47 0.54 -6.61
C SER A 95 2.63 2.06 -6.59
N LEU A 96 1.71 2.75 -5.92
CA LEU A 96 1.73 4.22 -5.77
C LEU A 96 3.03 4.71 -5.13
N TRP A 97 3.65 3.88 -4.30
CA TRP A 97 4.92 4.16 -3.63
C TRP A 97 6.10 4.40 -4.57
N ASN A 98 6.01 4.00 -5.83
CA ASN A 98 7.10 4.15 -6.79
C ASN A 98 6.99 5.42 -7.65
N TYR A 99 5.81 6.04 -7.70
CA TYR A 99 5.51 7.10 -8.64
C TYR A 99 5.51 8.51 -8.00
N GLY A 100 5.40 9.54 -8.84
CA GLY A 100 5.15 10.92 -8.44
C GLY A 100 3.64 11.23 -8.38
N PRO A 101 3.25 12.40 -7.84
CA PRO A 101 1.85 12.75 -7.62
C PRO A 101 1.00 12.72 -8.90
N ASP A 102 1.52 13.19 -10.04
CA ASP A 102 0.75 13.24 -11.29
C ASP A 102 0.33 11.86 -11.79
N VAL A 103 1.24 10.87 -11.68
CA VAL A 103 0.97 9.48 -12.04
C VAL A 103 0.06 8.81 -11.01
N MET A 104 0.24 9.10 -9.72
CA MET A 104 -0.66 8.61 -8.67
C MET A 104 -2.09 9.06 -8.93
N ASP A 105 -2.27 10.35 -9.20
CA ASP A 105 -3.60 10.96 -9.40
C ASP A 105 -4.27 10.39 -10.65
N ALA A 106 -3.54 10.26 -11.78
CA ALA A 106 -4.05 9.63 -12.99
C ALA A 106 -4.39 8.13 -12.81
N LEU A 107 -3.58 7.38 -12.06
CA LEU A 107 -3.85 5.98 -11.77
C LEU A 107 -5.08 5.83 -10.87
N LEU A 108 -5.21 6.63 -9.82
CA LEU A 108 -6.36 6.59 -8.91
C LEU A 108 -7.65 6.99 -9.61
N GLU A 109 -7.60 7.98 -10.52
CA GLU A 109 -8.72 8.34 -11.38
C GLU A 109 -9.16 7.15 -12.26
N LEU A 110 -8.21 6.42 -12.85
CA LEU A 110 -8.51 5.21 -13.62
C LEU A 110 -9.13 4.10 -12.74
N ILE A 111 -8.60 3.87 -11.54
CA ILE A 111 -9.14 2.87 -10.59
C ILE A 111 -10.56 3.25 -10.15
N LEU A 112 -10.81 4.53 -9.87
CA LEU A 112 -12.14 5.04 -9.52
C LEU A 112 -13.13 4.81 -10.67
N SER A 113 -12.76 5.19 -11.90
CA SER A 113 -13.55 4.95 -13.11
C SER A 113 -13.83 3.46 -13.35
N LEU A 114 -12.84 2.59 -13.15
CA LEU A 114 -13.00 1.13 -13.26
C LEU A 114 -14.00 0.60 -12.24
N ALA A 115 -13.83 0.95 -10.96
CA ALA A 115 -14.71 0.52 -9.88
C ALA A 115 -16.16 1.02 -10.07
N ALA A 116 -16.33 2.25 -10.56
CA ALA A 116 -17.63 2.84 -10.84
C ALA A 116 -18.31 2.26 -12.10
N SER A 117 -17.52 1.82 -13.09
CA SER A 117 -18.06 1.34 -14.37
C SER A 117 -18.73 -0.03 -14.28
N SER A 118 -18.14 -0.96 -13.52
CA SER A 118 -18.63 -2.33 -13.41
C SER A 118 -18.20 -2.97 -12.10
N GLY A 119 -19.15 -3.62 -11.43
CA GLY A 119 -18.90 -4.34 -10.18
C GLY A 119 -17.92 -5.52 -10.30
N ASN A 120 -17.57 -5.93 -11.53
CA ASN A 120 -16.58 -6.97 -11.76
C ASN A 120 -15.14 -6.48 -11.47
N TYR A 121 -14.89 -5.18 -11.63
CA TYR A 121 -13.58 -4.57 -11.35
C TYR A 121 -13.46 -4.10 -9.91
N LEU A 122 -14.57 -4.02 -9.18
CA LEU A 122 -14.62 -3.47 -7.82
C LEU A 122 -13.65 -4.19 -6.88
N ASP A 123 -13.67 -5.52 -6.86
CA ASP A 123 -12.85 -6.30 -5.91
C ASP A 123 -11.36 -6.14 -6.22
N CYS A 124 -10.97 -6.18 -7.49
CA CYS A 124 -9.58 -5.95 -7.91
C CYS A 124 -9.12 -4.51 -7.61
N SER A 125 -10.02 -3.53 -7.75
CA SER A 125 -9.75 -2.12 -7.47
C SER A 125 -9.52 -1.88 -5.98
N LEU A 126 -10.39 -2.43 -5.13
CA LEU A 126 -10.25 -2.37 -3.68
C LEU A 126 -8.99 -3.12 -3.22
N ASP A 127 -8.73 -4.31 -3.77
CA ASP A 127 -7.54 -5.11 -3.46
C ASP A 127 -6.24 -4.39 -3.82
N MET A 128 -6.19 -3.68 -4.96
CA MET A 128 -5.06 -2.85 -5.35
C MET A 128 -4.84 -1.70 -4.36
N LEU A 129 -5.90 -1.00 -3.96
CA LEU A 129 -5.82 0.09 -2.99
C LEU A 129 -5.34 -0.39 -1.61
N VAL A 130 -5.89 -1.50 -1.12
CA VAL A 130 -5.48 -2.12 0.16
C VAL A 130 -4.05 -2.64 0.09
N SER A 131 -3.61 -3.17 -1.06
CA SER A 131 -2.22 -3.61 -1.26
C SER A 131 -1.23 -2.44 -1.12
N ASN A 132 -1.65 -1.21 -1.40
CA ASN A 132 -0.84 -0.01 -1.21
C ASN A 132 -0.81 0.50 0.25
N PHE A 133 -1.54 -0.12 1.20
CA PHE A 133 -1.37 0.19 2.63
C PHE A 133 0.02 -0.17 3.14
N MET A 134 0.67 -1.16 2.52
CA MET A 134 2.05 -1.51 2.83
C MET A 134 3.03 -0.96 1.79
N PRO A 135 4.03 -0.18 2.22
CA PRO A 135 5.12 0.21 1.34
C PRO A 135 5.99 -1.00 0.96
N PRO A 136 6.60 -1.00 -0.23
CA PRO A 136 7.65 -1.95 -0.58
C PRO A 136 8.77 -1.99 0.47
N TYR A 137 9.30 -3.19 0.75
CA TYR A 137 10.37 -3.39 1.74
C TYR A 137 11.61 -2.50 1.53
N SER A 138 11.91 -2.15 0.28
CA SER A 138 13.01 -1.25 -0.09
C SER A 138 12.86 0.18 0.44
N LEU A 139 11.64 0.59 0.80
CA LEU A 139 11.35 1.93 1.30
C LEU A 139 11.29 2.03 2.82
N LEU A 140 11.45 0.93 3.56
CA LEU A 140 11.30 0.93 5.03
C LEU A 140 12.31 1.86 5.72
N ASP A 141 13.56 1.90 5.28
CA ASP A 141 14.55 2.80 5.86
C ASP A 141 14.30 4.27 5.47
N PHE A 142 13.67 4.50 4.32
CA PHE A 142 13.27 5.84 3.90
C PHE A 142 12.16 6.41 4.80
N LEU A 143 11.26 5.57 5.31
CA LEU A 143 10.15 5.96 6.20
C LEU A 143 10.61 6.48 7.57
N LYS A 144 11.86 6.20 7.97
CA LYS A 144 12.45 6.76 9.20
C LYS A 144 12.82 8.24 9.05
N GLN A 145 12.86 8.75 7.82
CA GLN A 145 13.19 10.14 7.53
C GLN A 145 11.93 11.00 7.40
N PRO A 146 11.98 12.30 7.71
CA PRO A 146 10.84 13.21 7.55
C PRO A 146 10.27 13.23 6.13
N ARG A 147 11.13 13.07 5.12
CA ARG A 147 10.74 12.98 3.71
C ARG A 147 9.95 11.69 3.41
N GLY A 148 10.31 10.59 4.06
CA GLY A 148 9.58 9.33 3.93
C GLY A 148 8.23 9.37 4.62
N LEU A 149 8.14 10.01 5.78
CA LEU A 149 6.85 10.26 6.45
C LEU A 149 5.93 11.14 5.60
N ALA A 150 6.44 12.23 5.02
CA ALA A 150 5.67 13.06 4.11
C ALA A 150 5.16 12.28 2.89
N ARG A 151 5.99 11.37 2.34
CA ARG A 151 5.58 10.47 1.24
C ARG A 151 4.53 9.45 1.69
N LYS A 152 4.70 8.86 2.88
CA LYS A 152 3.70 7.96 3.50
C LYS A 152 2.35 8.66 3.56
N ASP A 153 2.32 9.86 4.14
CA ASP A 153 1.09 10.62 4.30
C ASP A 153 0.46 10.96 2.96
N GLN A 154 1.27 11.36 1.98
CA GLN A 154 0.83 11.65 0.61
C GLN A 154 0.16 10.45 -0.08
N VAL A 155 0.76 9.25 0.01
CA VAL A 155 0.20 8.05 -0.61
C VAL A 155 -1.05 7.62 0.12
N LEU A 156 -0.97 7.48 1.45
CA LEU A 156 -2.09 6.99 2.25
C LEU A 156 -3.29 7.95 2.20
N SER A 157 -3.08 9.27 2.24
CA SER A 157 -4.20 10.23 2.12
C SER A 157 -4.96 10.07 0.80
N ARG A 158 -4.24 9.84 -0.30
CA ARG A 158 -4.83 9.64 -1.63
C ARG A 158 -5.58 8.31 -1.73
N VAL A 159 -5.00 7.24 -1.22
CA VAL A 159 -5.66 5.92 -1.18
C VAL A 159 -6.95 6.00 -0.37
N HIS A 160 -6.91 6.59 0.83
CA HIS A 160 -8.10 6.74 1.68
C HIS A 160 -9.17 7.66 1.06
N SER A 161 -8.75 8.75 0.39
CA SER A 161 -9.68 9.59 -0.37
C SER A 161 -10.36 8.80 -1.48
N THR A 162 -9.58 8.03 -2.26
CA THR A 162 -10.12 7.25 -3.38
C THR A 162 -11.05 6.14 -2.90
N LEU A 163 -10.72 5.46 -1.79
CA LEU A 163 -11.62 4.48 -1.17
C LEU A 163 -12.96 5.12 -0.75
N LYS A 164 -12.91 6.36 -0.24
CA LYS A 164 -14.11 7.12 0.09
C LYS A 164 -14.90 7.47 -1.18
N ASP A 165 -14.23 7.98 -2.20
CA ASP A 165 -14.87 8.35 -3.48
C ASP A 165 -15.54 7.12 -4.13
N ILE A 166 -14.90 5.94 -4.06
CA ILE A 166 -15.50 4.67 -4.51
C ILE A 166 -16.72 4.29 -3.65
N ALA A 167 -16.65 4.45 -2.33
CA ALA A 167 -17.78 4.16 -1.44
C ALA A 167 -18.97 5.09 -1.68
N ASP A 168 -18.70 6.37 -2.00
CA ASP A 168 -19.73 7.36 -2.33
C ASP A 168 -20.40 7.05 -3.69
N LEU A 169 -19.65 6.52 -4.67
CA LEU A 169 -20.18 6.11 -5.98
C LEU A 169 -20.83 4.72 -5.97
N VAL A 170 -20.30 3.79 -5.19
CA VAL A 170 -20.68 2.37 -5.18
C VAL A 170 -21.04 1.95 -3.74
N PRO A 171 -22.33 1.92 -3.36
CA PRO A 171 -22.75 1.67 -1.98
C PRO A 171 -22.41 0.27 -1.46
N LEU A 172 -22.09 -0.68 -2.36
CA LEU A 172 -21.63 -2.03 -1.98
C LEU A 172 -20.11 -2.10 -1.73
N ALA A 173 -19.33 -1.07 -2.07
CA ALA A 173 -17.88 -1.11 -1.92
C ALA A 173 -17.41 -1.34 -0.47
N PRO A 174 -18.00 -0.71 0.57
CA PRO A 174 -17.57 -0.92 1.95
C PRO A 174 -17.73 -2.37 2.42
N SER A 175 -18.84 -3.03 2.08
CA SER A 175 -19.07 -4.42 2.50
C SER A 175 -18.11 -5.40 1.83
N ARG A 176 -17.62 -5.08 0.63
CA ARG A 176 -16.58 -5.84 -0.07
C ARG A 176 -15.16 -5.50 0.40
N LEU A 177 -14.93 -4.28 0.87
CA LEU A 177 -13.64 -3.84 1.39
C LEU A 177 -13.26 -4.59 2.68
N VAL A 178 -14.20 -4.84 3.59
CA VAL A 178 -13.94 -5.52 4.87
C VAL A 178 -13.21 -6.85 4.71
N PRO A 179 -13.72 -7.85 3.96
CA PRO A 179 -13.02 -9.12 3.81
C PRO A 179 -11.67 -8.98 3.12
N ILE A 180 -11.50 -8.03 2.20
CA ILE A 180 -10.23 -7.77 1.51
C ILE A 180 -9.17 -7.26 2.50
N VAL A 181 -9.53 -6.29 3.35
CA VAL A 181 -8.62 -5.74 4.37
C VAL A 181 -8.23 -6.80 5.39
N ILE A 182 -9.16 -7.65 5.82
CA ILE A 182 -8.88 -8.73 6.78
C ILE A 182 -7.95 -9.78 6.15
N GLN A 183 -8.22 -10.21 4.91
CA GLN A 183 -7.39 -11.19 4.20
C GLN A 183 -5.98 -10.69 3.92
N ARG A 184 -5.82 -9.37 3.71
CA ARG A 184 -4.53 -8.72 3.44
C ARG A 184 -3.76 -8.35 4.70
N MET A 185 -4.29 -8.62 5.90
CA MET A 185 -3.57 -8.33 7.14
C MET A 185 -2.18 -9.02 7.12
N PRO A 186 -1.09 -8.28 7.40
CA PRO A 186 0.26 -8.84 7.46
C PRO A 186 0.30 -9.99 8.45
N ASN A 187 1.12 -11.02 8.23
CA ASN A 187 1.29 -12.11 9.20
C ASN A 187 2.17 -11.70 10.40
N VAL A 188 2.18 -12.51 11.45
CA VAL A 188 2.93 -12.28 12.71
C VAL A 188 4.43 -12.19 12.48
N PHE A 189 4.93 -12.87 11.43
CA PHE A 189 6.32 -12.85 10.99
C PHE A 189 6.69 -11.63 10.12
N THR A 190 5.73 -10.76 9.81
CA THR A 190 6.01 -9.55 9.03
C THR A 190 6.76 -8.55 9.90
N LYS A 191 7.65 -7.75 9.30
CA LYS A 191 8.40 -6.74 10.04
C LYS A 191 7.44 -5.78 10.75
N GLU A 192 7.69 -5.54 12.04
CA GLU A 192 6.90 -4.66 12.90
C GLU A 192 6.50 -3.32 12.25
N PRO A 193 7.38 -2.56 11.55
CA PRO A 193 6.99 -1.30 10.93
C PRO A 193 5.89 -1.44 9.87
N LEU A 194 5.82 -2.57 9.15
CA LEU A 194 4.77 -2.83 8.17
C LEU A 194 3.45 -3.18 8.84
N ILE A 195 3.50 -3.96 9.94
CA ILE A 195 2.32 -4.25 10.76
C ILE A 195 1.75 -2.94 11.28
N MET A 196 2.60 -2.07 11.85
CA MET A 196 2.18 -0.78 12.40
C MET A 196 1.53 0.13 11.34
N ILE A 197 2.11 0.24 10.14
CA ILE A 197 1.52 1.05 9.06
C ILE A 197 0.19 0.45 8.59
N TYR A 198 0.07 -0.87 8.53
CA TYR A 198 -1.19 -1.51 8.14
C TYR A 198 -2.29 -1.28 9.18
N VAL A 199 -1.97 -1.47 10.46
CA VAL A 199 -2.89 -1.20 11.58
C VAL A 199 -3.30 0.27 11.62
N GLU A 200 -2.36 1.20 11.41
CA GLU A 200 -2.65 2.63 11.28
C GLU A 200 -3.68 2.90 10.17
N ASN A 201 -3.54 2.24 9.02
CA ASN A 201 -4.51 2.36 7.92
C ASN A 201 -5.87 1.74 8.26
N MET A 202 -5.91 0.58 8.93
CA MET A 202 -7.17 -0.03 9.37
C MET A 202 -7.92 0.88 10.36
N LEU A 203 -7.20 1.45 11.34
CA LEU A 203 -7.78 2.40 12.30
C LEU A 203 -8.21 3.69 11.62
N ARG A 204 -7.49 4.15 10.59
CA ARG A 204 -7.90 5.31 9.79
C ARG A 204 -9.17 5.05 8.97
N LEU A 205 -9.38 3.83 8.47
CA LEU A 205 -10.64 3.43 7.85
C LEU A 205 -11.80 3.42 8.86
N GLU A 206 -11.57 2.88 10.06
CA GLU A 206 -12.57 2.84 11.12
C GLU A 206 -12.86 4.21 11.73
N GLY A 207 -11.89 5.12 11.79
CA GLY A 207 -12.10 6.50 12.22
C GLY A 207 -12.63 7.43 11.12
N GLY A 208 -12.72 6.94 9.88
CA GLY A 208 -13.01 7.73 8.69
C GLY A 208 -14.48 7.76 8.27
N ALA A 209 -14.75 8.38 7.12
CA ALA A 209 -16.11 8.47 6.54
C ALA A 209 -16.72 7.10 6.19
N ILE A 210 -15.88 6.09 5.96
CA ILE A 210 -16.29 4.73 5.60
C ILE A 210 -16.78 3.94 6.84
N ARG A 211 -16.54 4.44 8.05
CA ARG A 211 -16.92 3.81 9.32
C ARG A 211 -18.38 3.41 9.39
N GLU A 212 -19.28 4.30 9.00
CA GLU A 212 -20.72 4.04 9.08
C GLU A 212 -21.13 2.80 8.26
N LEU A 213 -20.36 2.50 7.22
CA LEU A 213 -20.64 1.43 6.27
C LEU A 213 -19.87 0.13 6.59
N VAL A 214 -18.68 0.24 7.22
CA VAL A 214 -17.84 -0.90 7.63
C VAL A 214 -18.16 -1.39 9.05
N GLY A 215 -18.68 -0.52 9.89
CA GLY A 215 -18.96 -0.79 11.30
C GLY A 215 -17.69 -1.11 12.12
N ASN A 216 -17.87 -1.85 13.22
CA ASN A 216 -16.79 -2.20 14.14
C ASN A 216 -15.94 -3.40 13.67
N MET A 217 -16.16 -3.90 12.45
CA MET A 217 -15.53 -5.14 11.96
C MET A 217 -14.00 -5.04 11.90
N MET A 218 -13.46 -3.85 11.60
CA MET A 218 -12.00 -3.63 11.58
C MET A 218 -11.39 -3.78 12.97
N LEU A 219 -12.07 -3.27 14.01
CA LEU A 219 -11.61 -3.41 15.40
C LEU A 219 -11.70 -4.85 15.89
N VAL A 220 -12.76 -5.57 15.53
CA VAL A 220 -12.89 -7.00 15.85
C VAL A 220 -11.73 -7.79 15.24
N ALA A 221 -11.44 -7.59 13.95
CA ALA A 221 -10.33 -8.27 13.28
C ALA A 221 -8.96 -7.90 13.88
N LEU A 222 -8.76 -6.65 14.31
CA LEU A 222 -7.55 -6.23 15.02
C LEU A 222 -7.44 -6.91 16.38
N MET A 223 -8.54 -7.04 17.13
CA MET A 223 -8.57 -7.72 18.42
C MET A 223 -8.28 -9.21 18.28
N ASP A 224 -8.92 -9.89 17.32
CA ASP A 224 -8.63 -11.30 17.02
C ASP A 224 -7.14 -11.49 16.72
N ARG A 225 -6.55 -10.57 15.96
CA ARG A 225 -5.12 -10.63 15.64
C ARG A 225 -4.19 -10.33 16.81
N LEU A 226 -4.59 -9.45 17.73
CA LEU A 226 -3.85 -9.22 18.96
C LEU A 226 -3.87 -10.44 19.86
N VAL A 227 -5.00 -11.17 19.91
CA VAL A 227 -5.09 -12.45 20.62
C VAL A 227 -4.15 -13.48 20.00
N ASP A 228 -4.11 -13.60 18.67
CA ASP A 228 -3.17 -14.52 18.00
C ASP A 228 -1.71 -14.18 18.35
N LEU A 229 -1.35 -12.89 18.33
CA LEU A 229 -0.01 -12.43 18.73
C LEU A 229 0.30 -12.76 20.20
N ASP A 230 -0.64 -12.52 21.11
CA ASP A 230 -0.49 -12.83 22.55
C ASP A 230 -0.28 -14.33 22.80
N VAL A 231 -1.01 -15.20 22.09
CA VAL A 231 -0.85 -16.65 22.15
C VAL A 231 0.51 -17.11 21.62
N GLU A 232 1.05 -16.42 20.62
CA GLU A 232 2.35 -16.75 20.02
C GLU A 232 3.55 -16.25 20.84
N ILE A 233 3.38 -15.32 21.78
CA ILE A 233 4.42 -14.95 22.74
C ILE A 233 4.71 -16.17 23.61
N ALA A 234 5.80 -16.87 23.31
CA ALA A 234 6.22 -18.03 24.08
C ALA A 234 6.52 -17.59 25.52
N TRP A 235 5.96 -18.30 26.50
CA TRP A 235 6.25 -18.08 27.92
C TRP A 235 7.77 -18.08 28.25
N GLU A 236 8.60 -18.71 27.41
CA GLU A 236 10.07 -18.68 27.54
C GLU A 236 10.69 -17.29 27.27
N GLU A 237 10.09 -16.42 26.45
CA GLU A 237 10.55 -15.04 26.24
C GLU A 237 10.12 -14.13 27.41
N VAL A 238 8.96 -14.41 28.01
CA VAL A 238 8.46 -13.69 29.21
C VAL A 238 9.28 -14.01 30.46
N LEU A 239 9.84 -15.22 30.56
CA LEU A 239 10.61 -15.68 31.72
C LEU A 239 12.10 -15.28 31.68
N GLN A 240 12.62 -14.81 30.54
CA GLN A 240 14.04 -14.48 30.41
C GLN A 240 14.45 -13.16 31.08
N ASP A 241 13.52 -12.24 31.33
CA ASP A 241 13.87 -10.91 31.88
C ASP A 241 13.80 -10.80 33.42
N ASP A 242 13.21 -11.77 34.14
CA ASP A 242 13.08 -11.66 35.61
C ASP A 242 13.28 -12.94 36.46
N CYS A 243 13.55 -14.13 35.90
CA CYS A 243 13.80 -15.32 36.73
C CYS A 243 15.23 -15.41 37.33
N SER A 244 16.11 -14.43 37.09
CA SER A 244 17.43 -14.36 37.72
C SER A 244 17.46 -13.58 39.04
N LYS A 245 16.33 -13.01 39.48
CA LYS A 245 16.17 -12.44 40.82
C LYS A 245 15.26 -13.34 41.64
N GLY A 246 15.90 -14.20 42.42
CA GLY A 246 15.26 -15.22 43.26
C GLY A 246 14.16 -14.63 44.16
N ILE A 247 12.98 -15.25 44.08
CA ILE A 247 11.83 -14.89 44.92
C ILE A 247 11.75 -15.74 46.20
N PHE A 248 12.63 -16.72 46.40
CA PHE A 248 12.66 -17.45 47.67
C PHE A 248 14.08 -17.79 48.11
N GLU A 249 14.74 -16.84 48.78
CA GLU A 249 15.74 -17.16 49.80
C GLU A 249 14.95 -17.40 51.09
N MET A 250 14.64 -18.66 51.37
CA MET A 250 14.03 -19.07 52.62
C MET A 250 15.15 -19.14 53.66
N GLU A 251 15.38 -18.03 54.37
CA GLU A 251 16.21 -18.03 55.59
C GLU A 251 15.53 -18.95 56.62
N LEU A 252 16.00 -20.20 56.68
CA LEU A 252 15.72 -21.08 57.82
C LEU A 252 16.62 -20.57 58.95
N GLU A 253 16.04 -19.86 59.91
CA GLU A 253 16.72 -19.56 61.18
C GLU A 253 17.01 -20.88 61.90
N ASP A 254 18.29 -21.28 61.89
CA ASP A 254 18.82 -22.33 62.76
C ASP A 254 18.63 -21.88 64.21
N MET A 255 17.63 -22.47 64.89
CA MET A 255 17.43 -22.34 66.33
C MET A 255 18.62 -22.97 67.06
N GLU A 256 19.64 -22.16 67.35
CA GLU A 256 20.76 -22.51 68.21
C GLU A 256 20.24 -23.02 69.57
N GLU A 257 20.62 -24.26 69.90
CA GLU A 257 20.51 -24.79 71.26
C GLU A 257 21.26 -23.87 72.23
N PRO A 258 20.65 -23.40 73.32
CA PRO A 258 21.38 -22.62 74.30
C PRO A 258 22.26 -23.56 75.12
N ALA A 259 23.57 -23.53 74.87
CA ALA A 259 24.58 -24.04 75.77
C ALA A 259 24.91 -22.99 76.84
N ASP A 260 24.87 -23.47 78.08
CA ASP A 260 25.16 -22.84 79.37
C ASP A 260 26.32 -21.82 79.41
N ASP A 261 26.21 -20.83 80.32
CA ASP A 261 27.18 -20.66 81.44
C ASP A 261 26.73 -19.52 82.40
N VAL A 262 26.40 -19.81 83.68
CA VAL A 262 27.23 -19.68 84.91
C VAL A 262 27.44 -18.21 85.32
N GLU A 263 27.06 -17.66 86.49
CA GLU A 263 27.46 -17.93 87.90
C GLU A 263 26.65 -16.96 88.83
N ASN A 264 26.00 -17.43 89.92
CA ASN A 264 26.40 -17.27 91.35
C ASN A 264 25.83 -16.05 92.13
N ASP A 265 25.01 -16.29 93.16
CA ASP A 265 25.36 -16.19 94.61
C ASP A 265 24.16 -15.87 95.55
N GLY A 266 24.18 -16.49 96.74
CA GLY A 266 23.44 -16.16 97.97
C GLY A 266 22.08 -16.85 98.15
N GLY A 267 21.94 -17.95 98.91
CA GLY A 267 22.05 -18.06 100.39
C GLY A 267 20.65 -17.88 101.01
N GLU A 268 20.08 -18.66 101.92
CA GLU A 268 20.55 -19.63 102.92
C GLU A 268 19.38 -20.56 103.31
N VAL A 269 19.71 -21.68 103.98
CA VAL A 269 18.89 -22.28 105.03
C VAL A 269 19.46 -21.81 106.36
#